data_AF-A0A839UJX5-F1
#
_entry.id   AF-A0A839UJX5-F1
#
_cell.length_a   1.000
_cell.length_b   1.000
_cell.length_c   1.000
_cell.angle_alpha   90.00
_cell.angle_beta   90.00
_cell.angle_gamma   90.00
#
_symmetry.space_group_name_H-M   'P 1'
#
loop_
_entity.id
_entity.type
_entity.pdbx_description
1 polymer ?
#
loop_
_entity_poly.entity_id
_entity_poly.type
_entity_poly.pdbx_seq_one_letter_code
_entity_poly.pdbx_strand_id
1 'polypeptide(L)'
;MSDKQDARIRETDRVTVQRQTEIEVVHGTGLHARPSVIFTRLAKSFPCTIEIEVNGNSIWLNGKSIVKVMGAKIRKGSVLKIRADGIGAAEAIAALKELVEHNFDEGKVDGRNV
;
A
#
# COMPACT_ATOMS: atom_id res chain seq x y z
N MET A 1 17.48 47.29 -12.22
CA MET A 1 16.50 46.77 -13.19
C MET A 1 17.28 45.75 -14.02
N SER A 2 17.29 44.50 -13.56
CA SER A 2 16.50 43.38 -14.14
C SER A 2 17.11 43.00 -15.50
N ASP A 3 17.70 41.83 -15.73
CA ASP A 3 17.26 40.47 -15.41
C ASP A 3 18.49 39.53 -15.34
N LYS A 4 18.65 38.73 -14.29
CA LYS A 4 18.19 37.33 -14.20
C LYS A 4 18.55 36.49 -15.43
N GLN A 5 19.56 35.62 -15.29
CA GLN A 5 19.34 34.19 -15.52
C GLN A 5 20.40 33.39 -14.74
N ASP A 6 20.21 33.35 -13.42
CA ASP A 6 20.86 32.38 -12.55
C ASP A 6 20.40 30.96 -12.91
N ALA A 7 21.39 30.08 -12.96
CA ALA A 7 21.35 28.64 -12.83
C ALA A 7 19.95 27.99 -12.67
N ARG A 8 19.49 27.31 -13.72
CA ARG A 8 18.53 26.20 -13.59
C ARG A 8 19.00 25.01 -14.41
N ILE A 9 20.08 24.39 -13.95
CA ILE A 9 20.30 22.98 -14.25
C ILE A 9 19.21 22.23 -13.48
N ARG A 10 18.23 21.71 -14.21
CA ARG A 10 17.12 20.91 -13.69
C ARG A 10 17.67 19.57 -13.25
N GLU A 11 17.91 19.41 -11.96
CA GLU A 11 18.35 18.14 -11.40
C GLU A 11 17.16 17.20 -11.27
N THR A 12 17.10 16.24 -12.20
CA THR A 12 16.43 14.93 -12.09
C THR A 12 14.97 14.84 -12.57
N ASP A 13 14.80 14.65 -13.89
CA ASP A 13 13.73 13.81 -14.46
C ASP A 13 13.94 12.36 -13.98
N ARG A 14 13.57 12.05 -12.74
CA ARG A 14 13.29 10.68 -12.34
C ARG A 14 11.90 10.38 -12.88
N VAL A 15 11.81 9.44 -13.81
CA VAL A 15 10.53 8.81 -14.15
C VAL A 15 10.06 8.07 -12.89
N THR A 16 9.29 8.74 -12.04
CA THR A 16 8.63 8.11 -10.89
C THR A 16 7.44 7.32 -11.42
N VAL A 17 7.53 6.00 -11.34
CA VAL A 17 6.43 5.11 -11.74
C VAL A 17 5.46 5.03 -10.57
N GLN A 18 4.43 5.88 -10.59
CA GLN A 18 3.31 5.79 -9.65
C GLN A 18 2.28 4.79 -10.17
N ARG A 19 1.84 3.86 -9.32
CA ARG A 19 0.78 2.90 -9.60
C ARG A 19 -0.24 2.92 -8.48
N GLN A 20 -1.50 2.66 -8.81
CA GLN A 20 -2.57 2.56 -7.82
C GLN A 20 -3.62 1.53 -8.23
N THR A 21 -4.33 1.01 -7.25
CA THR A 21 -5.52 0.18 -7.43
C THR A 21 -6.55 0.51 -6.36
N GLU A 22 -7.80 0.18 -6.65
CA GLU A 22 -8.90 0.20 -5.69
C GLU A 22 -9.45 -1.23 -5.56
N ILE A 23 -9.77 -1.64 -4.33
CA ILE A 23 -10.31 -2.97 -4.04
C ILE A 23 -11.25 -2.92 -2.84
N GLU A 24 -12.39 -3.61 -2.93
CA GLU A 24 -13.27 -3.84 -1.79
C GLU A 24 -12.76 -5.00 -0.95
N VAL A 25 -12.69 -4.80 0.37
CA VAL A 25 -12.36 -5.87 1.32
C VAL A 25 -13.62 -6.69 1.58
N VAL A 26 -13.77 -7.84 0.94
CA VAL A 26 -15.01 -8.65 1.02
C VAL A 26 -14.95 -9.80 2.03
N HIS A 27 -13.75 -10.14 2.50
CA HIS A 27 -13.48 -11.33 3.32
C HIS A 27 -13.24 -11.04 4.80
N GLY A 28 -13.50 -12.05 5.64
CA GLY A 28 -13.17 -12.05 7.06
C GLY A 28 -13.72 -10.83 7.84
N THR A 29 -12.91 -10.33 8.78
CA THR A 29 -13.20 -9.09 9.52
C THR A 29 -12.43 -7.87 8.99
N GLY A 30 -11.69 -8.03 7.88
CA GLY A 30 -10.84 -7.01 7.26
C GLY A 30 -9.41 -6.99 7.80
N LEU A 31 -8.73 -5.83 7.78
CA LEU A 31 -7.36 -5.72 8.31
C LEU A 31 -7.35 -5.56 9.83
N HIS A 32 -7.59 -6.66 10.54
CA HIS A 32 -7.30 -6.79 11.98
C HIS A 32 -5.84 -7.21 12.20
N ALA A 33 -5.47 -7.63 13.41
CA ALA A 33 -4.07 -7.86 13.80
C ALA A 33 -3.29 -8.75 12.82
N ARG A 34 -3.74 -9.98 12.55
CA ARG A 34 -3.03 -10.94 11.67
C ARG A 34 -2.97 -10.48 10.21
N PRO A 35 -4.08 -10.14 9.52
CA PRO A 35 -4.04 -9.59 8.16
C PRO A 35 -3.17 -8.34 8.04
N SER A 36 -3.18 -7.46 9.05
CA SER A 36 -2.33 -6.26 9.06
C SER A 36 -0.84 -6.60 9.10
N VAL A 37 -0.44 -7.62 9.88
CA VAL A 37 0.96 -8.11 9.89
C VAL A 37 1.34 -8.64 8.52
N ILE A 38 0.50 -9.45 7.90
CA ILE A 38 0.79 -10.07 6.59
C ILE A 38 0.89 -8.99 5.50
N PHE A 39 -0.09 -8.09 5.44
CA PHE A 39 -0.11 -6.95 4.52
C PHE A 39 1.14 -6.07 4.68
N THR A 40 1.45 -5.64 5.91
CA THR A 40 2.57 -4.73 6.15
C THR A 40 3.92 -5.40 5.93
N ARG A 41 4.04 -6.71 6.17
CA ARG A 41 5.25 -7.49 5.85
C ARG A 41 5.49 -7.53 4.35
N LEU A 42 4.45 -7.82 3.55
CA LEU A 42 4.52 -7.79 2.10
C LEU A 42 4.81 -6.37 1.59
N ALA A 43 4.13 -5.35 2.12
CA ALA A 43 4.40 -3.96 1.73
C ALA A 43 5.86 -3.54 2.01
N LYS A 44 6.45 -4.00 3.12
CA LYS A 44 7.85 -3.72 3.47
C LYS A 44 8.88 -4.41 2.57
N SER A 45 8.53 -5.47 1.85
CA SER A 45 9.50 -6.15 0.95
C SER A 45 9.75 -5.40 -0.34
N PHE A 46 8.95 -4.38 -0.68
CA PHE A 46 9.13 -3.60 -1.91
C PHE A 46 9.96 -2.32 -1.68
N PRO A 47 10.88 -1.96 -2.61
CA PRO A 47 11.72 -0.77 -2.53
C PRO A 47 11.02 0.51 -3.05
N CYS A 48 9.71 0.62 -2.83
CA CYS A 48 8.89 1.78 -3.19
C CYS A 48 8.18 2.35 -1.95
N THR A 49 7.60 3.54 -2.04
CA THR A 49 6.61 3.99 -1.05
C THR A 49 5.31 3.21 -1.27
N ILE A 50 4.54 2.98 -0.20
CA ILE A 50 3.23 2.35 -0.28
C ILE A 50 2.32 3.07 0.70
N GLU A 51 1.18 3.55 0.20
CA GLU A 51 0.18 4.25 0.98
C GLU A 51 -1.20 3.69 0.71
N ILE A 52 -2.08 3.85 1.69
CA ILE A 52 -3.47 3.40 1.63
C ILE A 52 -4.43 4.52 1.99
N GLU A 53 -5.59 4.52 1.34
CA GLU A 53 -6.73 5.37 1.64
C GLU A 53 -7.95 4.48 1.83
N VAL A 54 -8.83 4.84 2.76
CA VAL A 54 -9.99 4.02 3.13
C VAL A 54 -11.27 4.81 2.92
N ASN A 55 -12.22 4.21 2.20
CA ASN A 55 -13.56 4.75 1.98
C ASN A 55 -13.59 6.19 1.42
N GLY A 56 -12.63 6.53 0.55
CA GLY A 56 -12.62 7.84 -0.12
C GLY A 56 -12.32 9.03 0.82
N ASN A 57 -11.77 8.79 2.01
CA ASN A 57 -11.56 9.84 3.02
C ASN A 57 -10.44 10.85 2.66
N SER A 58 -9.73 10.65 1.54
CA SER A 58 -8.59 11.47 1.08
C SER A 58 -7.41 11.55 2.06
N ILE A 59 -7.39 10.71 3.10
CA ILE A 59 -6.29 10.59 4.06
C ILE A 59 -5.44 9.38 3.68
N TRP A 60 -4.24 9.67 3.19
CA TRP A 60 -3.27 8.65 2.84
C TRP A 60 -2.39 8.28 4.03
N LEU A 61 -2.34 6.98 4.31
CA LEU A 61 -1.63 6.41 5.45
C LEU A 61 -0.50 5.53 4.94
N ASN A 62 0.64 5.55 5.64
CA ASN A 62 1.77 4.68 5.31
C ASN A 62 1.36 3.19 5.43
N GLY A 63 1.26 2.51 4.29
CA GLY A 63 0.86 1.10 4.19
C GLY A 63 1.90 0.12 4.72
N LYS A 64 3.13 0.58 5.00
CA LYS A 64 4.18 -0.21 5.65
C LYS A 64 4.12 -0.13 7.18
N SER A 65 3.31 0.76 7.76
CA SER A 65 3.18 0.90 9.21
C SER A 65 1.99 0.12 9.76
N ILE A 66 2.25 -0.97 10.47
CA ILE A 66 1.21 -1.76 11.13
C ILE A 66 0.31 -0.94 12.06
N VAL A 67 0.87 0.05 12.75
CA VAL A 67 0.10 0.95 13.63
C VAL A 67 -0.89 1.78 12.81
N LYS A 68 -0.46 2.32 11.66
CA LYS A 68 -1.34 3.12 10.78
C LYS A 68 -2.38 2.25 10.10
N VAL A 69 -2.00 1.07 9.61
CA VAL A 69 -2.91 0.11 8.96
C VAL A 69 -4.01 -0.35 9.93
N MET A 70 -3.65 -0.79 11.14
CA MET A 70 -4.65 -1.19 12.14
C MET A 70 -5.51 -0.01 12.60
N GLY A 71 -4.89 1.16 12.78
CA GLY A 71 -5.58 2.40 13.16
C GLY A 71 -6.58 2.90 12.12
N ALA A 72 -6.39 2.55 10.85
CA ALA A 72 -7.31 2.89 9.75
C ALA A 72 -8.65 2.15 9.83
N LYS A 73 -8.78 1.15 10.72
CA LYS A 73 -10.02 0.38 10.96
C LYS A 73 -10.65 -0.16 9.68
N ILE A 74 -9.84 -0.72 8.78
CA ILE A 74 -10.33 -1.33 7.54
C ILE A 74 -11.10 -2.60 7.90
N ARG A 75 -12.37 -2.67 7.50
CA ARG A 75 -13.29 -3.78 7.78
C ARG A 75 -13.82 -4.36 6.48
N LYS A 76 -14.48 -5.51 6.57
CA LYS A 76 -15.31 -6.02 5.48
C LYS A 76 -16.27 -4.92 4.97
N GLY A 77 -16.37 -4.76 3.67
CA GLY A 77 -17.12 -3.70 2.98
C GLY A 77 -16.38 -2.37 2.85
N SER A 78 -15.15 -2.25 3.38
CA SER A 78 -14.34 -1.06 3.14
C SER A 78 -13.76 -1.07 1.73
N VAL A 79 -13.79 0.09 1.08
CA VAL A 79 -13.06 0.32 -0.18
C VAL A 79 -11.65 0.77 0.18
N LEU A 80 -10.66 -0.03 -0.19
CA LEU A 80 -9.25 0.22 0.04
C LEU A 80 -8.61 0.67 -1.27
N LYS A 81 -8.09 1.90 -1.31
CA LYS A 81 -7.17 2.33 -2.36
C LYS A 81 -5.75 2.11 -1.89
N ILE A 82 -4.93 1.56 -2.75
CA ILE A 82 -3.51 1.33 -2.52
C ILE A 82 -2.76 2.07 -3.60
N ARG A 83 -1.75 2.87 -3.23
CA ARG A 83 -0.82 3.47 -4.18
C ARG A 83 0.62 3.14 -3.82
N ALA A 84 1.44 2.99 -4.85
CA ALA A 84 2.86 2.77 -4.73
C ALA A 84 3.61 3.73 -5.66
N ASP A 85 4.73 4.26 -5.18
CA ASP A 85 5.59 5.15 -5.96
C ASP A 85 7.07 4.77 -5.81
N GLY A 86 7.74 4.61 -6.95
CA GLY A 86 9.15 4.25 -7.05
C GLY A 86 9.38 2.88 -7.69
N ILE A 87 10.56 2.32 -7.41
CA ILE A 87 11.03 1.07 -8.03
C ILE A 87 10.19 -0.09 -7.52
N GLY A 88 9.63 -0.88 -8.43
CA GLY A 88 8.78 -2.03 -8.08
C GLY A 88 7.32 -1.68 -7.76
N ALA A 89 6.86 -0.46 -8.07
CA ALA A 89 5.50 -0.03 -7.75
C ALA A 89 4.41 -0.87 -8.44
N ALA A 90 4.65 -1.34 -9.67
CA ALA A 90 3.68 -2.17 -10.38
C ALA A 90 3.53 -3.54 -9.74
N GLU A 91 4.65 -4.17 -9.40
CA GLU A 91 4.75 -5.44 -8.70
C GLU A 91 4.15 -5.36 -7.29
N ALA A 92 4.42 -4.27 -6.57
CA ALA A 92 3.86 -4.01 -5.25
C ALA A 92 2.33 -3.92 -5.29
N ILE A 93 1.77 -3.19 -6.26
CA ILE A 93 0.32 -3.07 -6.43
C ILE A 93 -0.31 -4.42 -6.77
N ALA A 94 0.28 -5.18 -7.70
CA ALA A 94 -0.24 -6.49 -8.08
C ALA A 94 -0.26 -7.46 -6.89
N ALA A 95 0.86 -7.59 -6.17
CA ALA A 95 0.98 -8.51 -5.04
C ALA A 95 0.08 -8.12 -3.86
N LEU A 96 -0.06 -6.82 -3.55
CA LEU A 96 -0.93 -6.37 -2.48
C LEU A 96 -2.42 -6.51 -2.84
N LYS A 97 -2.79 -6.28 -4.09
CA LYS A 97 -4.14 -6.52 -4.58
C LYS A 97 -4.50 -8.01 -4.44
N GLU A 98 -3.64 -8.88 -4.95
CA GLU A 98 -3.80 -10.33 -4.85
C GLU A 98 -3.93 -10.77 -3.38
N LEU A 99 -3.10 -10.24 -2.47
CA LEU A 99 -3.22 -10.57 -1.05
C LEU A 99 -4.60 -10.23 -0.46
N VAL A 100 -5.20 -9.10 -0.84
CA VAL A 100 -6.55 -8.72 -0.38
C VAL A 100 -7.61 -9.63 -1.00
N GLU A 101 -7.49 -9.95 -2.30
CA GLU A 101 -8.39 -10.86 -3.02
C GLU A 101 -8.34 -12.28 -2.43
N HIS A 102 -7.18 -12.71 -1.95
CA HIS A 102 -6.97 -14.02 -1.31
C HIS A 102 -7.19 -14.02 0.22
N ASN A 103 -7.93 -13.04 0.75
CA ASN A 103 -8.26 -12.94 2.17
C ASN A 103 -7.04 -12.99 3.11
N PHE A 104 -5.94 -12.33 2.72
CA PHE A 104 -4.71 -12.25 3.54
C PHE A 104 -4.14 -13.61 3.97
N ASP A 105 -4.42 -14.66 3.19
CA ASP A 105 -4.08 -16.06 3.53
C ASP A 105 -4.71 -16.56 4.85
N GLU A 106 -5.77 -15.93 5.34
CA GLU A 106 -6.54 -16.43 6.47
C GLU A 106 -7.32 -17.68 6.06
N GLY A 107 -7.11 -18.79 6.79
CA GLY A 107 -7.71 -20.10 6.49
C GLY A 107 -6.74 -21.10 5.84
N LYS A 108 -5.57 -20.65 5.37
CA LYS A 108 -4.46 -21.57 5.12
C LYS A 108 -3.93 -22.03 6.49
N VAL A 109 -4.21 -23.28 6.84
CA VAL A 109 -3.60 -23.93 8.01
C VAL A 109 -2.11 -23.96 7.73
N ASP A 110 -1.35 -23.08 8.38
CA ASP A 110 0.10 -23.11 8.35
C ASP A 110 0.47 -24.49 8.92
N GLY A 111 1.08 -25.36 8.12
CA GLY A 111 1.50 -26.70 8.52
C GLY A 111 2.62 -26.73 9.56
N ARG A 112 2.72 -25.70 10.41
CA ARG A 112 3.61 -25.67 11.57
C ARG A 112 2.88 -26.26 12.78
N ASN A 113 2.63 -27.55 12.69
CA ASN A 113 2.44 -28.40 13.85
C ASN A 113 3.55 -29.45 13.78
N VAL A 114 4.73 -29.10 14.31
CA VAL A 114 5.71 -30.02 14.91
C VAL A 114 6.48 -29.25 15.97
#